data_AF-A0AAD9KM55-F1
#
_entry.id   AF-A0AAD9KM55-F1
#
_cell.length_a   1.000
_cell.length_b   1.000
_cell.length_c   1.000
_cell.angle_alpha   90.00
_cell.angle_beta   90.00
_cell.angle_gamma   90.00
#
_symmetry.space_group_name_H-M   'P 1'
#
loop_
_entity.id
_entity.type
_entity.pdbx_description
1 polymer ?
#
loop_
_entity_poly.entity_id
_entity_poly.type
_entity_poly.pdbx_seq_one_letter_code
_entity_poly.pdbx_strand_id
1 'polypeptide(L)' 'MIVDFRRKESSPPSPLVIDGRTVEIVQHFKFLGSTISSNLTWELNVVNIVKKALQRLYF' A
#
# COMPACT_ATOMS: atom_id res chain seq x y z
N MET A 1 1.22 1.56 -16.20
CA MET A 1 1.24 0.22 -15.60
C MET A 1 -0.21 -0.17 -15.33
N ILE A 2 -0.70 -1.28 -15.89
CA ILE A 2 -2.05 -1.81 -15.63
C ILE A 2 -1.87 -3.06 -14.77
N VAL A 3 -2.47 -3.10 -13.59
CA VAL A 3 -2.44 -4.27 -12.71
C VAL A 3 -3.77 -4.99 -12.84
N ASP A 4 -3.76 -6.21 -13.39
CA ASP A 4 -4.97 -7.04 -13.54
C ASP A 4 -5.12 -8.00 -12.35
N PHE A 5 -6.02 -7.67 -11.44
CA PHE A 5 -6.28 -8.44 -10.21
C PHE A 5 -7.09 -9.73 -10.44
N ARG A 6 -7.64 -9.94 -11.65
CA ARG A 6 -8.38 -11.17 -11.98
C ARG A 6 -7.43 -12.35 -12.17
N ARG A 7 -6.15 -12.07 -12.44
CA ARG A 7 -5.10 -13.07 -12.53
C ARG A 7 -4.57 -13.32 -11.13
N LYS A 8 -4.86 -14.51 -10.57
CA LYS A 8 -4.35 -14.93 -9.27
C LYS A 8 -2.86 -15.27 -9.42
N GLU A 9 -2.01 -14.25 -9.49
CA GLU A 9 -0.57 -14.46 -9.49
C GLU A 9 -0.11 -14.76 -8.05
N SER A 10 0.41 -15.96 -7.86
CA SER A 10 0.99 -16.43 -6.60
C SER A 10 2.42 -15.94 -6.37
N SER A 11 3.02 -15.28 -7.36
CA SER A 11 4.39 -14.77 -7.32
C SER A 11 4.42 -13.25 -7.17
N PRO A 12 5.41 -12.71 -6.44
CA PRO A 12 5.63 -11.27 -6.41
C PRO A 12 5.90 -10.72 -7.82
N PRO A 13 5.41 -9.52 -8.14
CA PRO A 13 5.63 -8.90 -9.44
C PRO A 13 7.13 -8.71 -9.70
N SER A 14 7.54 -8.85 -10.96
CA SER A 14 8.94 -8.65 -11.36
C SER A 14 9.41 -7.22 -11.00
N PRO A 15 10.67 -7.03 -10.58
CA PRO A 15 11.19 -5.72 -10.21
C PRO A 15 11.06 -4.72 -11.36
N LEU A 16 10.48 -3.55 -11.07
CA LEU A 16 10.36 -2.48 -12.05
C LEU A 16 11.70 -1.77 -12.21
N VAL A 17 12.15 -1.56 -13.45
CA VAL A 17 13.37 -0.80 -13.75
C VAL A 17 12.98 0.53 -14.39
N ILE A 18 13.40 1.65 -13.79
CA ILE A 18 13.23 3.01 -14.30
C ILE A 18 14.62 3.60 -14.49
N ASP A 19 14.93 4.10 -15.69
CA ASP A 19 16.23 4.67 -16.05
C ASP A 19 17.44 3.76 -15.71
N GLY A 20 17.27 2.45 -15.91
CA GLY A 20 18.30 1.46 -15.58
C GLY A 20 18.47 1.18 -14.09
N ARG A 21 17.63 1.77 -13.22
CA ARG A 21 17.63 1.54 -11.78
C ARG A 21 16.43 0.70 -11.36
N THR A 22 16.68 -0.35 -10.60
CA THR A 22 15.61 -1.15 -10.00
C THR A 22 14.90 -0.35 -8.92
N VAL A 23 13.58 -0.25 -9.04
CA VAL A 23 12.71 0.38 -8.05
C VAL A 23 12.61 -0.53 -6.84
N GLU A 24 12.76 0.05 -5.66
CA GLU A 24 12.65 -0.65 -4.39
C GLU A 24 11.22 -1.17 -4.17
N ILE A 25 11.11 -2.43 -3.72
CA ILE A 25 9.85 -3.03 -3.32
C ILE A 25 9.72 -2.91 -1.80
N VAL A 26 8.76 -2.09 -1.36
CA VAL A 26 8.49 -1.85 0.07
C VAL A 26 7.16 -2.45 0.48
N GLN A 27 7.06 -2.88 1.75
CA GLN A 27 5.81 -3.45 2.30
C GLN A 27 4.73 -2.40 2.51
N HIS A 28 5.13 -1.18 2.89
CA HIS A 28 4.23 -0.06 3.12
C HIS A 28 4.81 1.20 2.50
N PHE A 29 3.97 1.96 1.81
CA PHE A 29 4.34 3.23 1.20
C PHE A 29 3.29 4.29 1.52
N LYS A 30 3.74 5.45 1.98
CA LYS A 30 2.84 6.58 2.25
C LYS A 30 2.75 7.45 1.01
N PHE A 31 1.55 7.54 0.43
CA PHE A 31 1.28 8.35 -0.75
C PHE A 31 0.05 9.22 -0.52
N LEU A 32 0.18 10.53 -0.72
CA LEU A 32 -0.91 11.50 -0.57
C LEU A 32 -1.68 11.40 0.78
N GLY A 33 -0.99 11.02 1.85
CA GLY A 33 -1.59 10.88 3.18
C GLY A 33 -2.23 9.51 3.47
N SER A 34 -2.30 8.63 2.48
CA SER A 34 -2.78 7.25 2.60
C SER A 34 -1.61 6.28 2.69
N THR A 35 -1.75 5.21 3.47
CA THR A 35 -0.78 4.11 3.49
C THR A 35 -1.21 3.02 2.53
N ILE A 36 -0.40 2.76 1.51
CA ILE A 36 -0.57 1.68 0.54
C ILE A 36 0.28 0.49 1.02
N SER A 37 -0.36 -0.65 1.24
CA SER A 37 0.34 -1.90 1.58
C SER A 37 0.64 -2.70 0.32
N SER A 38 1.76 -3.44 0.29
CA SER A 38 2.18 -4.24 -0.87
C SER A 38 1.21 -5.38 -1.21
N ASN A 39 0.55 -5.93 -0.19
CA ASN A 39 -0.55 -6.91 -0.32
C ASN A 39 -1.90 -6.22 -0.61
N LEU A 40 -1.91 -4.91 -0.81
CA LEU A 40 -3.09 -4.07 -1.05
C LEU A 40 -4.17 -4.19 0.04
N THR A 41 -3.80 -4.67 1.23
CA THR A 41 -4.71 -4.62 2.37
C THR A 41 -4.73 -3.23 2.98
N TRP A 42 -5.93 -2.81 3.37
CA TRP A 42 -6.17 -1.48 3.93
C TRP A 42 -6.13 -1.45 5.46
N GLU A 43 -5.79 -2.57 6.11
CA GLU A 43 -5.88 -2.72 7.58
C GLU A 43 -5.14 -1.61 8.33
N LEU A 44 -3.89 -1.34 7.97
CA LEU A 44 -3.09 -0.30 8.64
C LEU A 44 -3.70 1.10 8.44
N ASN A 45 -4.23 1.38 7.25
CA ASN A 45 -4.89 2.65 6.96
C ASN A 45 -6.20 2.80 7.75
N VAL A 46 -7.01 1.75 7.80
CA VAL A 46 -8.26 1.70 8.59
C VAL A 46 -7.96 1.90 10.07
N VAL A 47 -6.99 1.18 10.62
CA VAL A 47 -6.56 1.34 12.02
C VAL A 47 -6.13 2.78 12.30
N ASN A 48 -5.34 3.39 11.40
CA ASN A 48 -4.90 4.77 11.56
C ASN A 48 -6.06 5.78 11.53
N ILE A 49 -7.02 5.60 10.62
CA ILE A 49 -8.21 6.46 10.53
C ILE A 49 -9.08 6.29 11.78
N VAL A 50 -9.34 5.05 12.20
CA VAL A 50 -10.13 4.74 13.40
C VAL A 50 -9.50 5.36 14.64
N LYS A 51 -8.19 5.23 14.83
CA LYS A 51 -7.48 5.87 15.96
C LYS A 51 -7.65 7.39 15.97
N LYS A 52 -7.49 8.04 14.81
CA LYS A 52 -7.68 9.50 14.68
C LYS A 52 -9.12 9.94 14.94
N ALA A 53 -10.10 9.14 14.50
CA ALA A 53 -11.51 9.41 14.73
C ALA A 53 -11.86 9.27 16.22
N LEU A 54 -11.39 8.20 16.88
CA LEU A 54 -11.63 7.96 18.30
C LEU A 54 -11.03 9.07 19.19
N GLN A 55 -9.82 9.55 18.88
CA GLN A 55 -9.21 10.70 19.56
C GLN A 55 -10.04 11.99 19.49
N ARG A 56 -10.92 12.11 18.48
CA ARG A 56 -11.79 13.29 18.30
C ARG A 56 -13.20 13.09 18.86
N LEU A 57 -13.55 11.85 19.21
CA LEU A 57 -14.86 11.48 19.76
C LEU A 57 -14.86 11.45 21.29
N TYR A 58 -13.71 11.12 21.89
CA TYR A 58 -13.50 11.23 23.32
C TYR A 58 -12.63 12.47 23.57
N PHE A 59 -13.26 13.52 24.11
CA PHE A 59 -12.57 14.70 24.62
C PHE A 59 -11.86 14.38 25.93
#